data_AF-F4AW20-F1
#
_entry.id   AF-F4AW20-F1
#
_cell.length_a   1.000
_cell.length_b   1.000
_cell.length_c   1.000
_cell.angle_alpha   90.00
_cell.angle_beta   90.00
_cell.angle_gamma   90.00
#
_symmetry.space_group_name_H-M   'P 1'
#
loop_
_entity.id
_entity.type
_entity.pdbx_description
1 polymer ?
#
loop_
_entity_poly.entity_id
_entity_poly.type
_entity_poly.pdbx_seq_one_letter_code
_entity_poly.pdbx_strand_id
1 'polypeptide(L)'
;MSILSLLLLSNSLRVSAVYGWYTLDIESFVAQLCENTDKPELKCDGKCFLTKVAANTSSQDEQKTPILEWDQLVFCQLEVSFQEVAFVPATKGNNHHYTALYSDMFSYAIFHPPKVCPFFI
;
A
#
# COMPACT_ATOMS: atom_id res chain seq x y z
N MET A 1 -3.48 22.48 16.25
CA MET A 1 -3.28 21.95 14.87
C MET A 1 -1.97 22.40 14.23
N SER A 2 -1.49 23.63 14.43
CA SER A 2 -0.20 24.08 13.85
C SER A 2 1.05 23.34 14.35
N ILE A 3 1.11 22.92 15.62
CA ILE A 3 2.28 22.25 16.19
C ILE A 3 2.54 20.90 15.51
N LEU A 4 1.49 20.12 15.28
CA LEU A 4 1.60 18.83 14.61
C LEU A 4 2.09 19.00 13.16
N SER A 5 1.57 20.00 12.45
CA SER A 5 2.03 20.35 11.11
C SER A 5 3.52 20.72 11.09
N LEU A 6 3.97 21.55 12.04
CA LEU A 6 5.39 21.92 12.15
C LEU A 6 6.29 20.71 12.38
N LEU A 7 5.88 19.76 13.22
CA LEU A 7 6.63 18.53 13.48
C LEU A 7 6.75 17.66 12.22
N LEU A 8 5.65 17.48 11.48
CA LEU A 8 5.63 16.70 10.25
C LEU A 8 6.52 17.33 9.16
N LEU A 9 6.44 18.65 8.96
CA LEU A 9 7.28 19.36 8.00
C LEU A 9 8.76 19.30 8.39
N SER A 10 9.07 19.45 9.68
CA SER A 10 10.45 19.37 10.17
C SER A 10 11.07 17.99 9.93
N ASN A 11 10.28 16.91 10.08
CA ASN A 11 10.74 15.56 9.82
C ASN A 11 11.02 15.34 8.33
N SER A 12 10.12 15.84 7.46
CA SER A 12 10.29 15.74 6.01
C SER A 12 11.49 16.56 5.50
N LEU A 13 11.71 17.76 6.06
CA LEU A 13 12.77 18.64 5.60
C LEU A 13 14.16 18.23 6.11
N ARG A 14 14.26 17.48 7.22
CA ARG A 14 15.53 17.10 7.86
C ARG A 14 16.55 16.52 6.87
N VAL A 15 16.14 15.53 6.07
CA VAL A 15 17.05 14.87 5.11
C VAL A 15 17.53 15.86 4.05
N SER A 16 16.59 16.63 3.47
CA SER A 16 16.90 17.65 2.47
C SER A 16 17.84 18.73 3.00
N ALA A 17 17.66 19.17 4.26
CA ALA A 17 18.53 20.14 4.90
C ALA A 17 19.96 19.60 5.09
N VAL A 18 20.10 18.33 5.50
CA VAL A 18 21.41 17.67 5.63
C VAL A 18 22.14 17.59 4.29
N TYR A 19 21.45 17.14 3.23
CA TYR A 19 22.02 17.08 1.89
C TYR A 19 22.37 18.47 1.34
N GLY A 20 21.52 19.47 1.60
CA GLY A 20 21.78 20.86 1.22
C GLY A 20 23.03 21.41 1.89
N TRP A 21 23.26 21.13 3.17
CA TRP A 21 24.50 21.54 3.84
C TRP A 21 25.72 20.85 3.22
N TYR A 22 25.63 19.54 2.98
CA TYR A 22 26.71 18.78 2.34
C TYR A 22 27.11 19.32 0.96
N THR A 23 26.15 19.77 0.15
CA THR A 23 26.43 20.32 -1.19
C THR A 23 26.91 21.77 -1.19
N LEU A 24 26.50 22.56 -0.20
CA LEU A 24 26.91 23.96 -0.08
C LEU A 24 28.32 24.12 0.50
N ASP A 25 28.67 23.31 1.51
CA ASP A 25 29.98 23.37 2.16
C ASP A 25 30.40 22.00 2.68
N ILE A 26 31.12 21.26 1.82
CA ILE A 26 31.62 19.93 2.15
C ILE A 26 32.74 19.96 3.19
N GLU A 27 33.57 21.02 3.23
CA GLU A 27 34.71 21.10 4.13
C GLU A 27 34.25 21.23 5.58
N SER A 28 33.34 22.17 5.84
CA SER A 28 32.72 22.34 7.15
C SER A 28 31.91 21.10 7.55
N PHE A 29 31.15 20.52 6.60
CA PHE A 29 30.36 19.33 6.84
C PHE A 29 31.22 18.14 7.29
N VAL A 30 32.33 17.87 6.58
CA VAL A 30 33.25 16.79 6.93
C VAL A 30 33.92 17.05 8.27
N ALA A 31 34.42 18.26 8.49
CA ALA A 31 35.11 18.61 9.73
C ALA A 31 34.22 18.45 10.98
N GLN A 32 32.92 18.68 10.84
CA GLN A 32 31.99 18.72 11.98
C GLN A 32 31.19 17.43 12.17
N LEU A 33 30.90 16.68 11.10
CA LEU A 33 30.00 15.52 11.15
C LEU A 33 30.69 14.18 10.86
N CYS A 34 31.89 14.18 10.29
CA CYS A 34 32.63 12.95 10.10
C CYS A 34 33.23 12.44 11.41
N GLU A 35 33.04 11.15 11.69
CA GLU A 35 33.57 10.48 12.89
C GLU A 35 35.03 10.03 12.75
N ASN A 36 35.56 9.93 11.51
CA ASN A 36 36.88 9.37 11.21
C ASN A 36 37.82 10.41 10.56
N THR A 37 37.82 11.64 11.05
CA THR A 37 38.66 12.73 10.50
C THR A 37 40.15 12.45 10.67
N ASP A 38 40.53 11.66 11.69
CA ASP A 38 41.91 11.27 11.99
C ASP A 38 42.44 10.11 11.13
N LYS A 39 41.57 9.47 10.33
CA LYS A 39 41.87 8.27 9.52
C LYS A 39 41.49 8.49 8.06
N PRO A 40 42.30 9.26 7.29
CA PRO A 40 41.99 9.59 5.91
C PRO A 40 41.92 8.35 4.99
N GLU A 41 42.55 7.24 5.37
CA GLU A 41 42.47 5.97 4.64
C GLU A 41 41.05 5.39 4.54
N LEU A 42 40.15 5.77 5.46
CA LEU A 42 38.75 5.31 5.49
C LEU A 42 37.83 6.08 4.55
N LYS A 43 38.31 7.15 3.90
CA LYS A 43 37.58 7.91 2.86
C LYS A 43 36.15 8.28 3.28
N CYS A 44 36.01 8.86 4.47
CA CYS A 44 34.72 9.24 5.02
C CYS A 44 33.99 10.23 4.09
N ASP A 45 34.63 11.33 3.70
CA ASP A 45 34.11 12.35 2.78
C ASP A 45 32.63 12.72 3.03
N GLY A 46 32.19 12.73 4.29
CA GLY A 46 30.80 12.96 4.70
C GLY A 46 29.84 11.79 4.45
N LYS A 47 30.24 10.77 3.69
CA LYS A 47 29.44 9.59 3.32
C LYS A 47 28.96 8.81 4.53
N CYS A 48 29.81 8.62 5.54
CA CYS A 48 29.45 7.85 6.73
C CYS A 48 28.23 8.44 7.45
N PHE A 49 28.19 9.77 7.60
CA PHE A 49 27.07 10.47 8.19
C PHE A 49 25.82 10.39 7.30
N LEU A 50 25.96 10.60 5.98
CA LEU A 50 24.85 10.51 5.03
C LEU A 50 24.20 9.11 5.01
N THR A 51 25.01 8.05 5.08
CA THR A 51 24.51 6.67 5.18
C THR A 51 23.70 6.45 6.46
N LYS A 52 24.16 6.99 7.59
CA LYS A 52 23.44 6.90 8.87
C LYS A 52 22.09 7.63 8.81
N VAL A 53 22.05 8.81 8.19
CA VAL A 53 20.79 9.58 7.98
C VAL A 53 19.82 8.81 7.07
N ALA A 54 20.31 8.21 5.99
CA ALA A 54 19.48 7.39 5.10
C ALA A 54 18.93 6.14 5.82
N ALA A 55 19.79 5.42 6.56
CA ALA A 55 19.40 4.22 7.29
C ALA A 55 18.35 4.50 8.38
N ASN A 56 18.43 5.66 9.05
CA ASN A 56 17.43 6.07 10.05
C ASN A 56 16.06 6.41 9.43
N THR A 57 16.03 6.77 8.15
CA THR A 57 14.77 7.00 7.42
C THR A 57 14.11 5.67 7.06
N SER A 58 14.90 4.65 6.71
CA SER A 58 14.40 3.31 6.36
C SER A 58 14.12 2.38 7.55
N SER A 59 14.82 2.53 8.66
CA SER A 59 14.63 1.67 9.85
C SER A 59 13.36 1.98 10.64
N GLN A 60 12.68 3.11 10.36
CA GLN A 60 11.30 3.32 10.84
C GLN A 60 10.25 2.53 10.03
N ASP A 61 10.59 2.04 8.83
CA ASP A 61 9.75 1.16 8.02
C ASP A 61 10.07 -0.34 8.22
N GLU A 62 10.96 -0.70 9.15
CA GLU A 62 11.19 -2.10 9.55
C GLU A 62 10.01 -2.71 10.33
N GLN A 63 8.90 -2.00 10.48
CA GLN A 63 7.63 -2.66 10.69
C GLN A 63 7.19 -3.29 9.37
N LYS A 64 7.84 -4.43 9.03
CA LYS A 64 7.56 -5.37 7.94
C LYS A 64 6.16 -5.17 7.39
N THR A 65 5.97 -4.21 6.50
CA THR A 65 4.73 -4.13 5.72
C THR A 65 4.75 -5.42 4.93
N PRO A 66 3.78 -6.33 5.13
CA PRO A 66 3.74 -7.54 4.36
C PRO A 66 3.70 -7.10 2.90
N ILE A 67 4.77 -7.42 2.17
CA ILE A 67 4.79 -7.31 0.72
C ILE A 67 3.67 -8.24 0.28
N LEU A 68 2.56 -7.66 -0.18
CA LEU A 68 1.49 -8.42 -0.80
C LEU A 68 2.08 -8.91 -2.13
N GLU A 69 2.54 -10.15 -2.15
CA GLU A 69 2.89 -10.82 -3.40
C GLU A 69 1.58 -10.88 -4.23
N TRP A 70 1.59 -10.20 -5.38
CA TRP A 70 0.43 -10.09 -6.27
C TRP A 70 0.05 -11.42 -6.94
N ASP A 71 0.83 -12.46 -6.71
CA ASP A 71 0.60 -13.84 -7.15
C ASP A 71 -0.62 -14.48 -6.46
N GLN A 72 -1.10 -13.90 -5.36
CA GLN A 72 -2.31 -14.36 -4.66
C GLN A 72 -3.62 -13.77 -5.19
N LEU A 73 -3.60 -12.98 -6.27
CA LEU A 73 -4.83 -12.52 -6.90
C LEU A 73 -5.47 -13.65 -7.73
N VAL A 74 -6.09 -14.61 -7.04
CA VAL A 74 -6.89 -15.65 -7.66
C VAL A 74 -8.10 -14.99 -8.33
N PHE A 75 -8.07 -14.90 -9.66
CA PHE A 75 -9.20 -14.45 -10.44
C PHE A 75 -10.28 -15.55 -10.42
N CYS A 76 -11.24 -15.43 -9.50
CA CYS A 76 -12.40 -16.31 -9.47
C CYS A 76 -13.33 -15.98 -10.64
N GLN A 77 -13.19 -16.71 -11.73
CA GLN A 77 -14.14 -16.65 -12.83
C GLN A 77 -15.39 -17.46 -12.44
N LEU A 78 -16.38 -16.78 -11.86
CA LEU A 78 -17.66 -17.38 -11.56
C LEU A 78 -18.43 -17.56 -12.87
N GLU A 79 -18.60 -18.80 -13.33
CA GLU A 79 -19.53 -19.11 -14.42
C GLU A 79 -20.96 -18.85 -13.94
N VAL A 80 -21.45 -17.65 -14.18
CA VAL A 80 -22.86 -17.31 -13.93
C VAL A 80 -23.68 -17.84 -15.10
N SER A 81 -24.35 -18.96 -14.89
CA SER A 81 -25.36 -19.45 -15.82
C SER A 81 -26.64 -18.64 -15.64
N PHE A 82 -26.99 -17.86 -16.66
CA PHE A 82 -28.28 -17.17 -16.71
C PHE A 82 -29.30 -18.09 -17.38
N GLN A 83 -30.38 -18.41 -16.68
CA GLN A 83 -31.51 -19.10 -17.29
C GLN A 83 -32.22 -18.09 -18.20
N GLU A 84 -32.36 -18.42 -19.49
CA GLU A 84 -33.16 -17.60 -20.42
C GLU A 84 -34.60 -17.51 -19.91
N VAL A 85 -34.98 -16.32 -19.45
CA VAL A 85 -36.38 -16.04 -19.10
C VAL A 85 -37.14 -15.90 -20.40
N ALA A 86 -37.97 -16.89 -20.72
CA ALA A 86 -38.87 -16.81 -21.87
C ALA A 86 -39.82 -15.63 -21.69
N PHE A 87 -39.74 -14.66 -22.61
CA PHE A 87 -40.67 -13.53 -22.67
C PHE A 87 -42.05 -14.06 -23.08
N VAL A 88 -42.98 -14.10 -22.14
CA VAL A 88 -44.39 -14.34 -22.47
C VAL A 88 -44.98 -13.01 -22.94
N PRO A 89 -45.48 -12.90 -24.19
CA PRO A 89 -46.09 -11.66 -24.65
C PRO A 89 -47.32 -11.36 -23.80
N ALA A 90 -47.38 -10.14 -23.25
CA ALA A 90 -48.52 -9.68 -22.47
C ALA A 90 -49.78 -9.66 -23.35
N THR A 91 -50.71 -10.56 -23.10
CA THR A 91 -52.04 -10.47 -23.69
C THR A 91 -52.75 -9.27 -23.06
N LYS A 92 -53.31 -8.41 -23.90
CA LYS A 92 -54.02 -7.19 -23.47
C LYS A 92 -55.35 -7.58 -22.81
N GLY A 93 -55.28 -7.98 -21.55
CA GLY A 93 -56.39 -8.16 -20.63
C GLY A 93 -56.09 -7.37 -19.36
N ASN A 94 -57.12 -6.72 -18.81
CA ASN A 94 -57.04 -5.72 -17.74
C ASN A 94 -56.67 -6.29 -16.36
N ASN A 95 -55.63 -7.12 -16.28
CA ASN A 95 -55.18 -7.70 -15.02
C ASN A 95 -53.75 -7.26 -14.73
N HIS A 96 -53.62 -6.27 -13.86
CA HIS A 96 -52.34 -5.89 -13.27
C HIS A 96 -51.90 -6.98 -12.30
N HIS A 97 -51.21 -8.01 -12.79
CA HIS A 97 -50.52 -8.94 -11.91
C HIS A 97 -49.17 -8.34 -11.55
N TYR A 98 -49.00 -7.95 -10.29
CA TYR A 98 -47.68 -7.63 -9.74
C TYR A 98 -46.90 -8.94 -9.61
N THR A 99 -45.95 -9.17 -10.51
CA THR A 99 -44.99 -10.27 -10.39
C THR A 99 -43.77 -9.72 -9.65
N ALA A 100 -43.65 -10.04 -8.36
CA ALA A 100 -42.43 -9.77 -7.61
C ALA A 100 -41.32 -10.68 -8.14
N LEU A 101 -40.46 -10.16 -9.02
CA LEU A 101 -39.22 -10.83 -9.43
C LEU A 101 -38.15 -10.64 -8.35
N TYR A 102 -38.47 -11.05 -7.12
CA TYR A 102 -37.50 -11.10 -6.04
C TYR A 102 -37.15 -12.57 -5.84
N SER A 103 -36.08 -13.01 -6.50
CA SER A 103 -35.42 -14.23 -6.07
C SER A 103 -34.69 -13.89 -4.78
N ASP A 104 -35.19 -14.38 -3.65
CA ASP A 104 -34.43 -14.46 -2.41
C ASP A 104 -33.21 -15.36 -2.65
N MET A 105 -32.18 -14.81 -3.28
CA MET A 105 -30.85 -15.39 -3.27
C MET A 105 -30.16 -14.93 -1.99
N PHE A 106 -30.81 -15.14 -0.84
CA PHE A 106 -30.08 -15.21 0.41
C PHE A 106 -29.29 -16.51 0.38
N SER A 107 -28.09 -16.43 -0.20
CA SER A 107 -27.07 -17.44 0.00
C SER A 107 -26.83 -17.51 1.50
N TYR A 108 -27.25 -18.60 2.14
CA TYR A 108 -26.88 -18.94 3.52
C TYR A 108 -25.35 -19.14 3.69
N ALA A 109 -24.56 -18.89 2.65
CA ALA A 109 -23.11 -19.02 2.61
C ALA A 109 -22.34 -17.83 3.21
N ILE A 110 -23.01 -16.87 3.88
CA ILE A 110 -22.34 -15.67 4.44
C ILE A 110 -21.63 -15.98 5.78
N PHE A 111 -21.89 -17.14 6.41
CA PHE A 111 -21.28 -17.51 7.70
C PHE A 111 -20.24 -18.63 7.65
N HIS A 112 -19.65 -18.86 6.48
CA HIS A 112 -18.43 -19.64 6.38
C HIS A 112 -17.71 -19.29 5.08
N PRO A 113 -16.36 -19.24 5.08
CA PRO A 113 -15.63 -19.13 3.82
C PRO A 113 -16.05 -20.28 2.88
N PRO A 114 -16.22 -20.00 1.56
CA PRO A 114 -16.58 -21.02 0.58
C PRO A 114 -15.61 -22.21 0.68
N LYS A 115 -16.16 -23.44 0.76
CA LYS A 115 -15.37 -24.67 1.00
C LYS A 115 -14.66 -25.22 -0.25
N VAL A 116 -14.63 -24.46 -1.34
CA VAL A 116 -13.93 -24.78 -2.59
C VAL A 116 -13.19 -23.50 -2.98
N CYS A 117 -11.86 -23.43 -2.99
CA CYS A 117 -10.94 -24.36 -3.64
C CYS A 117 -9.68 -24.70 -2.81
N PRO A 118 -9.29 -25.98 -2.67
CA PRO A 118 -7.89 -26.35 -2.59
C PRO A 118 -7.42 -26.66 -4.02
N PHE A 119 -6.73 -25.72 -4.67
CA PHE A 119 -5.83 -26.09 -5.75
C PHE A 119 -4.42 -25.79 -5.28
N PHE A 120 -3.91 -26.74 -4.49
CA PHE A 120 -2.48 -26.95 -4.33
C PHE A 120 -1.96 -27.53 -5.64
N ILE A 121 -1.12 -26.77 -6.34
CA ILE A 121 0.13 -27.15 -7.02
C ILE A 121 0.65 -25.90 -7.73
#